data_AF-A0A1I4ZT96-F1
#
_entry.id   AF-A0A1I4ZT96-F1
#
_cell.length_a   1.000
_cell.length_b   1.000
_cell.length_c   1.000
_cell.angle_alpha   90.00
_cell.angle_beta   90.00
_cell.angle_gamma   90.00
#
_symmetry.space_group_name_H-M   'P 1'
#
loop_
_entity.id
_entity.type
_entity.pdbx_description
1 polymer ?
#
loop_
_entity_poly.entity_id
_entity_poly.type
_entity_poly.pdbx_seq_one_letter_code
_entity_poly.pdbx_strand_id
1 'polypeptide(L)'
;MNDLIDIIYNFAVKSSHFTMFIVIFSHLFRKNFIGITIFPFIFLRDPKLKEDKTLINHETIHIIQQVELLVIPFYIWYFTEYAYRLIQYKDQHKAYRNISFEREAYANENNPNYLKERKFYNFLKYV
;
A
#
# COMPACT_ATOMS: atom_id res chain seq x y z
N MET A 1 -11.31 16.03 15.03
CA MET A 1 -11.19 14.62 14.57
C MET A 1 -11.72 14.47 13.15
N ASN A 2 -12.89 15.05 12.84
CA ASN A 2 -13.41 15.11 11.47
C ASN A 2 -12.51 15.92 10.52
N ASP A 3 -11.89 17.02 10.98
CA ASP A 3 -11.04 17.84 10.09
C ASP A 3 -9.77 17.13 9.61
N LEU A 4 -9.11 16.33 10.46
CA LEU A 4 -7.94 15.56 10.07
C LEU A 4 -8.32 14.41 9.11
N ILE A 5 -9.47 13.78 9.36
CA ILE A 5 -10.03 12.73 8.50
C ILE A 5 -10.42 13.33 7.14
N ASP A 6 -11.05 14.49 7.13
CA ASP A 6 -11.39 15.22 5.91
C ASP A 6 -10.14 15.74 5.20
N ILE A 7 -9.09 16.16 5.90
CA ILE A 7 -7.80 16.53 5.31
C ILE A 7 -7.15 15.30 4.66
N ILE A 8 -7.09 14.17 5.36
CA ILE A 8 -6.52 12.92 4.83
C ILE A 8 -7.34 12.41 3.64
N TYR A 9 -8.67 12.45 3.72
CA TYR A 9 -9.58 12.05 2.65
C TYR A 9 -9.49 13.00 1.45
N ASN A 10 -9.46 14.32 1.67
CA ASN A 10 -9.33 15.29 0.58
C ASN A 10 -7.93 15.25 -0.05
N PHE A 11 -6.89 15.00 0.75
CA PHE A 11 -5.52 14.79 0.27
C PHE A 11 -5.44 13.51 -0.56
N ALA A 12 -5.85 12.36 -0.03
CA ALA A 12 -5.65 11.05 -0.66
C ALA A 12 -6.71 10.67 -1.72
N VAL A 13 -7.93 11.20 -1.65
CA VAL A 13 -9.09 10.69 -2.42
C VAL A 13 -9.79 11.76 -3.28
N LYS A 14 -9.94 13.00 -2.79
CA LYS A 14 -10.82 14.01 -3.44
C LYS A 14 -10.10 15.09 -4.25
N SER A 15 -8.79 15.25 -4.12
CA SER A 15 -8.04 16.19 -4.94
C SER A 15 -7.88 15.65 -6.36
N SER A 16 -8.42 16.35 -7.36
CA SER A 16 -8.05 16.22 -8.77
C SER A 16 -6.57 16.51 -9.05
N HIS A 17 -5.80 16.82 -8.00
CA HIS A 17 -4.36 17.07 -7.98
C HIS A 17 -3.61 16.21 -6.94
N PHE A 18 -4.13 15.05 -6.50
CA PHE A 18 -3.27 14.08 -5.83
C PHE A 18 -2.24 13.59 -6.84
N THR A 19 -1.09 14.27 -6.83
CA THR A 19 -0.01 13.98 -7.75
C THR A 19 0.68 12.77 -7.17
N MET A 20 0.28 11.59 -7.66
CA MET A 20 0.94 10.34 -7.34
C MET A 20 2.41 10.47 -7.78
N PHE A 21 3.32 10.59 -6.81
CA PHE A 21 4.74 10.78 -7.10
C PHE A 21 5.36 9.44 -7.47
N ILE A 22 5.30 9.12 -8.77
CA ILE A 22 5.92 7.90 -9.29
C ILE A 22 7.39 8.17 -9.59
N VAL A 23 8.27 7.40 -8.96
CA VAL A 23 9.71 7.41 -9.22
C VAL A 23 10.08 6.10 -9.92
N ILE A 24 10.80 6.20 -11.04
CA ILE A 24 11.35 5.01 -11.70
C ILE A 24 12.72 4.73 -11.10
N PHE A 25 12.88 3.59 -10.44
CA PHE A 25 14.16 3.21 -9.85
C PHE A 25 14.41 1.70 -9.93
N SER A 26 14.99 1.27 -11.04
CA SER A 26 15.20 -0.16 -11.35
C SER A 26 16.16 -0.87 -10.39
N HIS A 27 17.16 -0.17 -9.84
CA HIS A 27 18.17 -0.74 -8.96
C HIS A 27 17.64 -1.10 -7.56
N LEU A 28 16.47 -0.59 -7.18
CA LEU A 28 15.84 -0.89 -5.88
C LEU A 28 15.27 -2.32 -5.81
N PHE A 29 14.96 -2.91 -6.96
CA PHE A 29 14.12 -4.10 -7.03
C PHE A 29 14.94 -5.40 -7.15
N ARG A 30 14.72 -6.32 -6.20
CA ARG A 30 15.08 -7.74 -6.38
C ARG A 30 14.12 -8.40 -7.39
N LYS A 31 14.51 -9.53 -7.99
CA LYS A 31 13.83 -10.18 -9.13
C LYS A 31 12.29 -10.26 -9.04
N ASN A 32 11.74 -10.41 -7.84
CA ASN A 32 10.31 -10.67 -7.62
C ASN A 32 9.46 -9.42 -7.33
N PHE A 33 10.07 -8.25 -7.14
CA PHE A 33 9.34 -7.01 -6.86
C PHE A 33 9.40 -6.07 -8.06
N ILE A 34 8.27 -5.46 -8.40
CA ILE A 34 8.13 -4.57 -9.57
C ILE A 34 7.64 -3.17 -9.19
N GLY A 35 7.03 -3.05 -8.01
CA GLY A 35 6.60 -1.81 -7.36
C GLY A 35 6.85 -1.88 -5.86
N ILE A 36 7.04 -0.71 -5.24
CA ILE A 36 7.04 -0.54 -3.79
C ILE A 36 6.58 0.87 -3.45
N THR A 37 5.76 0.99 -2.41
CA THR A 37 5.28 2.26 -1.91
C THR A 37 6.00 2.68 -0.64
N ILE A 38 6.63 3.85 -0.68
CA ILE A 38 7.21 4.52 0.49
C ILE A 38 6.72 5.96 0.45
N PHE A 39 5.74 6.29 1.29
CA PHE A 39 5.06 7.57 1.29
C PHE A 39 6.04 8.75 1.25
N PRO A 40 5.83 9.75 0.37
CA PRO A 40 4.69 9.91 -0.55
C PRO A 40 4.88 9.27 -1.95
N PHE A 41 5.91 8.43 -2.13
CA PHE A 41 6.36 7.95 -3.43
C PHE A 41 5.94 6.51 -3.71
N ILE A 42 5.60 6.25 -4.98
CA ILE A 42 5.51 4.90 -5.53
C ILE A 42 6.73 4.69 -6.41
N PHE A 43 7.58 3.74 -6.04
CA PHE A 43 8.72 3.35 -6.85
C PHE A 43 8.27 2.25 -7.79
N LEU A 44 8.59 2.38 -9.08
CA LEU A 44 8.37 1.34 -10.07
C LEU A 44 9.70 0.96 -10.74
N ARG A 45 9.80 -0.31 -11.14
CA ARG A 45 11.02 -0.82 -11.78
C ARG A 45 11.22 -0.29 -13.20
N ASP A 46 10.12 -0.11 -13.95
CA ASP A 46 10.12 0.28 -15.36
C ASP A 46 8.98 1.28 -15.61
N PRO A 47 9.16 2.31 -16.46
CA PRO A 47 8.11 3.27 -16.79
C PRO A 47 6.82 2.66 -17.34
N LYS A 48 6.88 1.52 -18.04
CA LYS A 48 5.69 0.84 -18.60
C LYS A 48 4.73 0.36 -17.53
N LEU A 49 5.23 0.09 -16.31
CA LEU A 49 4.41 -0.34 -15.18
C LEU A 49 3.41 0.73 -14.71
N LYS A 50 3.56 1.98 -15.16
CA LYS A 50 2.56 3.04 -14.94
C LYS A 50 1.21 2.74 -15.60
N GLU A 51 1.22 1.94 -16.66
CA GLU A 51 0.01 1.55 -17.40
C GLU A 51 -0.69 0.33 -16.79
N ASP A 52 0.00 -0.38 -15.88
CA ASP A 52 -0.57 -1.51 -15.15
C ASP A 52 -1.49 -1.00 -14.04
N LYS A 53 -2.79 -0.92 -14.36
CA LYS A 53 -3.82 -0.41 -13.46
C LYS A 53 -3.94 -1.24 -12.18
N THR A 54 -3.68 -2.54 -12.24
CA THR A 54 -3.77 -3.43 -11.07
C THR A 54 -2.62 -3.12 -10.12
N LEU A 55 -1.39 -3.04 -10.63
CA LEU A 55 -0.22 -2.64 -9.83
C LEU A 55 -0.38 -1.23 -9.26
N ILE A 56 -0.80 -0.26 -10.08
CA ILE A 56 -1.01 1.11 -9.60
C ILE A 56 -2.07 1.17 -8.50
N ASN A 57 -3.17 0.42 -8.64
CA ASN A 57 -4.20 0.35 -7.61
C ASN A 57 -3.64 -0.27 -6.32
N HIS A 58 -2.89 -1.37 -6.42
CA HIS A 58 -2.22 -2.02 -5.29
C HIS A 58 -1.32 -1.03 -4.52
N GLU A 59 -0.43 -0.34 -5.22
CA GLU A 59 0.49 0.64 -4.61
C GLU A 59 -0.26 1.86 -4.04
N THR A 60 -1.37 2.25 -4.66
CA THR A 60 -2.23 3.33 -4.13
C THR A 60 -2.93 2.92 -2.83
N ILE A 61 -3.35 1.66 -2.70
CA ILE A 61 -3.88 1.13 -1.44
C ILE A 61 -2.83 1.28 -0.32
N HIS A 62 -1.55 0.99 -0.61
CA HIS A 62 -0.46 1.20 0.36
C HIS A 62 -0.27 2.67 0.75
N ILE A 63 -0.40 3.62 -0.20
CA ILE A 63 -0.36 5.06 0.14
C ILE A 63 -1.46 5.38 1.16
N ILE A 64 -2.69 4.94 0.91
CA ILE A 64 -3.80 5.18 1.83
C ILE A 64 -3.51 4.54 3.19
N GLN A 65 -3.14 3.25 3.24
CA GLN A 65 -2.80 2.57 4.49
C GLN A 65 -1.71 3.30 5.28
N GLN A 66 -0.67 3.80 4.61
CA GLN A 66 0.41 4.57 5.23
C GLN A 66 -0.11 5.89 5.83
N VAL A 67 -0.93 6.63 5.09
CA VAL A 67 -1.52 7.88 5.61
C VAL A 67 -2.51 7.62 6.75
N GLU A 68 -3.35 6.58 6.64
CA GLU A 68 -4.32 6.20 7.68
C GLU A 68 -3.67 5.89 9.02
N LEU A 69 -2.47 5.31 9.00
CA LEU A 69 -1.67 5.00 10.18
C LEU A 69 -0.53 6.00 10.41
N LEU A 70 -0.67 7.26 9.97
CA LEU A 70 0.27 8.36 10.25
C LEU A 70 1.74 8.08 9.84
N VAL A 71 1.93 7.23 8.84
CA VAL A 71 3.20 6.80 8.22
C VAL A 71 4.13 6.04 9.18
N ILE A 72 4.54 6.63 10.30
CA ILE A 72 5.46 5.99 11.26
C ILE A 72 4.79 4.78 11.94
N PRO A 73 3.59 4.89 12.54
CA PRO A 73 2.89 3.73 13.09
C PRO A 73 2.61 2.62 12.07
N PHE A 74 2.38 2.96 10.79
CA PHE A 74 2.24 1.96 9.72
C PHE A 74 3.44 1.03 9.65
N TYR A 75 4.66 1.59 9.56
CA TYR A 75 5.86 0.77 9.43
C TYR A 75 6.12 -0.07 10.68
N ILE A 76 5.87 0.47 11.88
CA ILE A 76 6.00 -0.29 13.13
C ILE A 76 5.07 -1.51 13.11
N TRP A 77 3.80 -1.32 12.74
CA TRP A 77 2.83 -2.42 12.64
C TRP A 77 3.24 -3.41 11.56
N TYR A 78 3.56 -2.93 10.36
CA TYR A 78 3.92 -3.75 9.21
C TYR A 78 5.09 -4.67 9.53
N PHE A 79 6.19 -4.13 10.08
CA PHE A 79 7.36 -4.93 10.41
C PHE A 79 7.11 -5.88 11.58
N THR A 80 6.32 -5.47 12.58
CA THR A 80 5.95 -6.35 13.71
C THR A 80 5.11 -7.52 13.23
N GLU A 81 4.09 -7.27 12.41
CA GLU A 81 3.27 -8.33 11.82
C GLU A 81 4.12 -9.24 10.94
N TYR A 82 4.96 -8.69 10.07
CA TYR A 82 5.84 -9.49 9.23
C TYR A 82 6.78 -10.39 10.05
N ALA A 83 7.39 -9.87 11.12
CA ALA A 83 8.24 -10.66 12.00
C ALA A 83 7.47 -11.83 12.65
N TYR A 84 6.25 -11.57 13.13
CA TYR A 84 5.37 -12.62 13.64
C TYR A 84 5.03 -13.66 12.58
N ARG A 85 4.63 -13.24 11.37
CA ARG A 85 4.32 -14.15 10.25
C ARG A 85 5.54 -14.94 9.79
N LEU A 86 6.74 -14.38 9.87
CA LEU A 86 7.98 -15.06 9.52
C LEU A 86 8.28 -16.21 10.48
N ILE A 87 8.06 -16.02 11.78
CA ILE A 87 8.17 -17.09 12.78
C ILE A 87 7.08 -18.14 12.56
N GLN A 88 5.85 -17.71 12.25
CA GLN A 88 4.69 -18.58 12.03
C GLN A 88 4.87 -19.49 10.81
N TYR A 89 5.23 -18.92 9.66
CA TYR A 89 5.24 -19.64 8.38
C TYR A 89 6.60 -20.20 7.98
N LYS A 90 7.70 -19.66 8.55
CA LYS A 90 9.09 -20.03 8.22
C LYS A 90 9.43 -19.90 6.72
N ASP A 91 8.64 -19.11 5.99
CA ASP A 91 8.79 -18.84 4.56
C ASP A 91 8.56 -17.35 4.34
N GLN A 92 9.54 -16.68 3.72
CA GLN A 92 9.52 -15.22 3.56
C GLN A 92 8.37 -14.75 2.65
N HIS A 93 8.12 -15.47 1.55
CA HIS A 93 7.08 -15.11 0.61
C HIS A 93 5.68 -15.32 1.22
N LYS A 94 5.47 -16.44 1.91
CA LYS A 94 4.23 -16.71 2.63
C LYS A 94 4.02 -15.73 3.78
N ALA A 95 5.06 -15.38 4.52
CA ALA A 95 4.97 -14.39 5.58
C ALA A 95 4.55 -13.02 5.04
N TYR A 96 5.20 -12.55 3.96
CA TYR A 96 4.86 -11.31 3.28
C TYR A 96 3.42 -11.30 2.78
N ARG A 97 3.00 -12.34 2.03
CA ARG A 97 1.63 -12.47 1.50
C ARG A 97 0.54 -12.54 2.57
N ASN A 98 0.89 -12.78 3.83
CA ASN A 98 -0.05 -12.88 4.95
C ASN A 98 0.00 -11.68 5.91
N ILE A 99 0.77 -10.64 5.61
CA ILE A 99 0.63 -9.35 6.30
C ILE A 99 -0.75 -8.78 5.96
N SER A 100 -1.49 -8.29 6.95
CA SER A 100 -2.85 -7.76 6.79
C SER A 100 -2.95 -6.69 5.70
N PHE A 101 -1.98 -5.77 5.63
CA PHE A 101 -1.89 -4.74 4.60
C PHE A 101 -1.74 -5.30 3.19
N GLU A 102 -0.87 -6.30 3.01
CA GLU A 102 -0.65 -7.00 1.74
C GLU A 102 -1.89 -7.80 1.35
N ARG A 103 -2.51 -8.49 2.30
CA ARG A 103 -3.76 -9.24 2.09
C ARG A 103 -4.88 -8.32 1.62
N GLU A 104 -5.01 -7.13 2.23
CA GLU A 104 -5.97 -6.12 1.80
C GLU A 104 -5.67 -5.65 0.37
N ALA A 105 -4.42 -5.29 0.07
CA ALA A 105 -4.02 -4.81 -1.25
C ALA A 105 -4.26 -5.86 -2.34
N TYR A 106 -3.76 -7.09 -2.16
CA TYR A 106 -3.96 -8.19 -3.10
C TYR A 106 -5.43 -8.60 -3.26
N ALA A 107 -6.25 -8.53 -2.21
CA ALA A 107 -7.66 -8.87 -2.32
C ALA A 107 -8.45 -7.86 -3.16
N ASN A 108 -7.96 -6.62 -3.28
CA ASN A 108 -8.72 -5.52 -3.88
C ASN A 108 -8.01 -4.84 -5.06
N GLU A 109 -6.79 -5.25 -5.43
CA GLU A 109 -6.00 -4.66 -6.52
C GLU A 109 -6.71 -4.66 -7.87
N ASN A 110 -7.60 -5.62 -8.12
CA ASN A 110 -8.40 -5.71 -9.35
C ASN A 110 -9.74 -4.95 -9.28
N ASN A 111 -10.08 -4.33 -8.14
CA ASN A 111 -11.29 -3.53 -7.98
C ASN A 111 -10.95 -2.03 -8.11
N PRO A 112 -11.23 -1.40 -9.26
CA PRO A 112 -10.90 0.01 -9.50
C PRO A 112 -11.72 0.99 -8.65
N ASN A 113 -12.84 0.54 -8.08
CA ASN A 113 -13.67 1.37 -7.19
C ASN A 113 -13.29 1.24 -5.73
N TYR A 114 -12.39 0.31 -5.40
CA TYR A 114 -12.08 -0.02 -4.02
C TYR A 114 -11.62 1.20 -3.22
N LEU A 115 -10.71 2.02 -3.76
CA LEU A 115 -10.20 3.22 -3.09
C LEU A 115 -11.30 4.22 -2.70
N LYS A 116 -12.42 4.25 -3.45
CA LYS A 116 -13.57 5.13 -3.18
C LYS A 116 -14.49 4.58 -2.10
N GLU A 117 -14.61 3.27 -2.02
CA GLU A 117 -15.54 2.56 -1.12
C GLU A 117 -14.86 2.06 0.16
N ARG A 118 -13.51 2.07 0.18
CA ARG A 118 -12.70 1.55 1.27
C ARG A 118 -12.98 2.32 2.56
N LYS A 119 -13.26 1.55 3.61
CA LYS A 119 -13.45 2.09 4.96
C LYS A 119 -12.09 2.26 5.66
N PHE A 120 -12.03 3.19 6.59
CA PHE A 120 -10.86 3.39 7.43
C PHE A 120 -10.55 2.11 8.24
N TYR A 121 -9.25 1.79 8.38
CA TYR A 121 -8.77 0.59 9.07
C TYR A 121 -9.31 -0.74 8.52
N ASN A 122 -9.68 -0.79 7.24
CA ASN A 122 -10.22 -2.01 6.64
C ASN A 122 -9.21 -3.17 6.58
N PHE A 123 -7.90 -2.89 6.67
CA PHE A 123 -6.84 -3.89 6.83
C PHE A 123 -7.05 -4.81 8.05
N LEU A 124 -7.73 -4.34 9.10
CA LEU A 124 -8.00 -5.14 10.31
C LEU A 124 -8.81 -6.41 10.03
N LYS A 125 -9.60 -6.45 8.94
CA LYS A 125 -10.32 -7.66 8.49
C LYS A 125 -9.37 -8.77 7.99
N TYR A 126 -8.09 -8.44 7.80
CA TYR A 126 -7.07 -9.30 7.24
C TYR A 126 -5.93 -9.60 8.22
N VAL A 127 -6.08 -9.28 9.50
CA VAL A 127 -5.17 -9.71 10.58
C VAL A 127 -5.43 -11.17 10.94
#